data_AF-A0ABD3NRJ8-F1
#
_entry.id   AF-A0ABD3NRJ8-F1
#
_cell.length_a   1.000
_cell.length_b   1.000
_cell.length_c   1.000
_cell.angle_alpha   90.00
_cell.angle_beta   90.00
_cell.angle_gamma   90.00
#
_symmetry.space_group_name_H-M   'P 1'
#
loop_
_entity.id
_entity.type
_entity.pdbx_description
1 polymer ?
#
loop_
_entity_poly.entity_id
_entity_poly.type
_entity_poly.pdbx_seq_one_letter_code
_entity_poly.pdbx_strand_id
1 'polypeptide(L)'
;MILLSYYGWKEWEYDNILSSSSYNASTSYDRLFGVPNANDVPLAYGTGAILLWDIPLGIFAPSLQDTIMLLHHVGMFSVAAVMSGMVSNGRMIGYYYVPFYFGVIETSSVFLSVVDQFHPKRVEWYDWLHCNGEDEKEKSRMKRLLLGCNEVCRMGFAISFIVLRGVYFPYTSFFHCIPDIWRVYYVEKTVPEGVPMWTGYFLILALVLFSCLQSYWGFLVGRQVKKALFGDDDAKKKKKKDKKKV
;
A
#
# COMPACT_ATOMS: atom_id res chain seq x y z
N MET A 1 -1.34 -1.21 10.28
CA MET A 1 -0.41 -0.39 9.46
C MET A 1 0.97 -0.24 10.11
N ILE A 2 1.11 0.40 11.28
CA ILE A 2 2.43 0.58 11.93
C ILE A 2 3.21 -0.74 12.08
N LEU A 3 2.56 -1.78 12.62
CA LEU A 3 3.19 -3.10 12.78
C LEU A 3 3.56 -3.72 11.43
N LEU A 4 2.66 -3.68 10.43
CA LEU A 4 2.92 -4.18 9.07
C LEU A 4 4.13 -3.50 8.44
N SER A 5 4.22 -2.17 8.52
CA SER A 5 5.34 -1.41 8.00
C SER A 5 6.65 -1.71 8.74
N TYR A 6 6.60 -1.83 10.07
CA TYR A 6 7.78 -2.17 10.87
C TYR A 6 8.34 -3.54 10.50
N TYR A 7 7.50 -4.58 10.49
CA TYR A 7 7.93 -5.93 10.12
C TYR A 7 8.36 -6.01 8.64
N GLY A 8 7.66 -5.30 7.76
CA GLY A 8 8.03 -5.17 6.35
C GLY A 8 9.44 -4.63 6.16
N TRP A 9 9.77 -3.50 6.79
CA TRP A 9 11.12 -2.93 6.72
C TRP A 9 12.17 -3.80 7.41
N LYS A 10 11.82 -4.43 8.54
CA LYS A 10 12.71 -5.35 9.25
C LYS A 10 13.14 -6.51 8.33
N GLU A 11 12.19 -7.18 7.70
CA GLU A 11 12.48 -8.34 6.85
C GLU A 11 13.07 -7.92 5.50
N TRP A 12 12.69 -6.76 4.96
CA TRP A 12 13.21 -6.23 3.70
C TRP A 12 14.67 -5.76 3.79
N GLU A 13 15.06 -5.06 4.85
CA GLU A 13 16.41 -4.47 4.98
C GLU A 13 17.30 -5.19 6.00
N TYR A 14 16.77 -5.56 7.18
CA TYR A 14 17.59 -5.97 8.32
C TYR A 14 17.97 -7.46 8.31
N ASP A 15 17.09 -8.35 7.87
CA ASP A 15 17.38 -9.79 7.83
C ASP A 15 18.33 -10.17 6.66
N ASN A 16 18.46 -9.30 5.65
CA ASN A 16 19.48 -9.43 4.61
C ASN A 16 20.90 -9.09 5.11
N ILE A 17 21.04 -8.35 6.22
CA ILE A 17 22.34 -7.92 6.77
C ILE A 17 22.83 -8.85 7.90
N LEU A 18 21.91 -9.50 8.64
CA LEU A 18 22.23 -10.28 9.84
C LEU A 18 22.15 -11.80 9.69
N SER A 19 21.56 -12.35 8.62
CA SER A 19 21.44 -13.81 8.42
C SER A 19 22.59 -14.41 7.59
N SER A 20 23.81 -14.29 8.11
CA SER A 20 24.97 -15.07 7.68
C SER A 20 24.79 -16.57 7.99
N SER A 21 24.00 -17.31 7.19
CA SER A 21 24.24 -18.74 6.84
C SER A 21 23.07 -19.48 6.17
N SER A 22 21.81 -19.02 6.26
CA SER A 22 20.65 -19.82 5.83
C SER A 22 19.68 -19.15 4.85
N TYR A 23 19.78 -17.84 4.64
CA TYR A 23 18.94 -17.12 3.68
C TYR A 23 19.80 -16.63 2.50
N ASN A 24 19.74 -17.35 1.38
CA ASN A 24 20.52 -17.00 0.20
C ASN A 24 19.63 -16.42 -0.89
N ALA A 25 19.24 -15.14 -0.81
CA ALA A 25 18.45 -14.48 -1.85
C ALA A 25 19.24 -14.17 -3.15
N SER A 26 20.36 -14.86 -3.40
CA SER A 26 21.24 -14.60 -4.54
C SER A 26 20.63 -15.01 -5.87
N THR A 27 19.84 -16.09 -5.91
CA THR A 27 19.21 -16.57 -7.14
C THR A 27 17.74 -16.14 -7.24
N SER A 28 17.22 -16.12 -8.47
CA SER A 28 15.79 -15.90 -8.73
C SER A 28 14.91 -16.97 -8.09
N TYR A 29 15.40 -18.22 -8.03
CA TYR A 29 14.72 -19.32 -7.37
C TYR A 29 14.62 -19.08 -5.86
N ASP A 30 15.72 -18.72 -5.21
CA ASP A 30 15.72 -18.50 -3.76
C ASP A 30 14.87 -17.30 -3.34
N ARG A 31 14.79 -16.25 -4.16
CA ARG A 31 13.90 -15.11 -3.89
C ARG A 31 12.41 -15.49 -3.96
N LEU A 32 12.05 -16.46 -4.80
CA LEU A 32 10.66 -16.90 -4.96
C LEU A 32 10.27 -18.05 -4.02
N PHE A 33 11.12 -19.06 -3.91
CA PHE A 33 10.83 -20.34 -3.24
C PHE A 33 11.87 -20.69 -2.16
N GLY A 34 12.61 -19.70 -1.66
CA GLY A 34 13.58 -19.87 -0.58
C GLY A 34 12.95 -20.38 0.72
N VAL A 35 13.72 -20.38 1.81
CA VAL A 35 13.29 -20.99 3.07
C VAL A 35 12.00 -20.32 3.60
N PRO A 36 10.88 -21.06 3.70
CA PRO A 36 9.63 -20.50 4.18
C PRO A 36 9.76 -20.09 5.64
N ASN A 37 9.35 -18.86 5.96
CA ASN A 37 9.15 -18.39 7.31
C ASN A 37 7.68 -18.57 7.65
N ALA A 38 7.38 -19.60 8.44
CA ALA A 38 6.03 -19.87 8.92
C ALA A 38 5.43 -18.70 9.73
N ASN A 39 6.24 -17.72 10.13
CA ASN A 39 5.84 -16.51 10.84
C ASN A 39 5.97 -15.26 9.95
N ASP A 40 5.63 -15.33 8.66
CA ASP A 40 5.53 -14.13 7.82
C ASP A 40 4.40 -13.22 8.33
N VAL A 41 4.74 -12.38 9.30
CA VAL A 41 3.85 -11.49 10.02
C VAL A 41 3.21 -10.48 9.05
N PRO A 42 3.94 -9.85 8.11
CA PRO A 42 3.33 -8.98 7.11
C PRO A 42 2.22 -9.66 6.31
N LEU A 43 2.44 -10.88 5.83
CA LEU A 43 1.44 -11.60 5.05
C LEU A 43 0.22 -11.98 5.89
N ALA A 44 0.44 -12.50 7.09
CA ALA A 44 -0.64 -12.95 7.97
C ALA A 44 -1.53 -11.77 8.42
N TYR A 45 -0.93 -10.68 8.90
CA TYR A 45 -1.67 -9.50 9.32
C TYR A 45 -2.31 -8.77 8.12
N GLY A 46 -1.62 -8.68 6.99
CA GLY A 46 -2.13 -8.04 5.79
C GLY A 46 -3.35 -8.77 5.24
N THR A 47 -3.23 -10.09 5.06
CA THR A 47 -4.32 -10.94 4.58
C THR A 47 -5.50 -10.95 5.56
N GLY A 48 -5.22 -11.06 6.86
CA GLY A 48 -6.24 -11.05 7.91
C GLY A 48 -7.01 -9.73 7.96
N ALA A 49 -6.32 -8.59 7.87
CA ALA A 49 -6.96 -7.27 7.81
C ALA A 49 -7.83 -7.12 6.56
N ILE A 50 -7.33 -7.54 5.39
CA ILE A 50 -8.09 -7.44 4.14
C ILE A 50 -9.38 -8.28 4.20
N LEU A 51 -9.26 -9.54 4.66
CA LEU A 51 -10.37 -10.49 4.67
C LEU A 51 -11.42 -10.18 5.74
N LEU A 52 -10.99 -9.82 6.96
CA LEU A 52 -11.87 -9.66 8.10
C LEU A 52 -12.37 -8.23 8.29
N TRP A 53 -11.72 -7.26 7.66
CA TRP A 53 -12.04 -5.84 7.85
C TRP A 53 -12.32 -5.13 6.52
N ASP A 54 -11.34 -5.04 5.63
CA ASP A 54 -11.43 -4.15 4.48
C ASP A 54 -12.50 -4.57 3.46
N ILE A 55 -12.61 -5.88 3.16
CA ILE A 55 -13.64 -6.39 2.25
C ILE A 55 -15.04 -6.29 2.87
N PRO A 56 -15.30 -6.78 4.12
CA PRO A 56 -16.60 -6.60 4.75
C PRO A 56 -17.03 -5.14 4.84
N LEU A 57 -16.14 -4.23 5.27
CA LEU A 57 -16.49 -2.81 5.36
C LEU A 57 -16.72 -2.18 3.98
N GLY A 58 -15.94 -2.55 2.97
CA GLY A 58 -16.15 -2.09 1.59
C GLY A 58 -17.49 -2.54 1.00
N ILE A 59 -18.07 -3.63 1.49
CA ILE A 59 -19.40 -4.12 1.08
C ILE A 59 -20.51 -3.50 1.92
N PHE A 60 -20.35 -3.44 3.26
CA PHE A 60 -21.43 -3.11 4.17
C PHE A 60 -21.49 -1.64 4.58
N ALA A 61 -20.41 -0.87 4.48
CA ALA A 61 -20.40 0.56 4.80
C ALA A 61 -20.57 1.40 3.53
N PRO A 62 -21.73 2.07 3.32
CA PRO A 62 -22.00 2.80 2.09
C PRO A 62 -20.98 3.90 1.76
N SER A 63 -20.35 4.48 2.78
CA SER A 63 -19.29 5.48 2.62
C SER A 63 -17.97 4.92 2.07
N LEU A 64 -17.80 3.60 2.06
CA LEU A 64 -16.59 2.88 1.64
C LEU A 64 -16.82 2.02 0.38
N GLN A 65 -18.02 2.06 -0.21
CA GLN A 65 -18.38 1.32 -1.43
C GLN A 65 -17.79 1.96 -2.71
N ASP A 66 -16.49 2.19 -2.75
CA ASP A 66 -15.79 2.49 -3.99
C ASP A 66 -15.41 1.16 -4.68
N THR A 67 -16.02 0.90 -5.83
CA THR A 67 -15.79 -0.32 -6.61
C THR A 67 -14.31 -0.56 -6.93
N ILE A 68 -13.55 0.50 -7.23
CA ILE A 68 -12.12 0.35 -7.56
C ILE A 68 -11.34 -0.09 -6.32
N MET A 69 -11.68 0.48 -5.16
CA MET A 69 -11.05 0.12 -3.89
C MET A 69 -11.40 -1.31 -3.46
N LEU A 70 -12.67 -1.71 -3.60
CA LEU A 70 -13.09 -3.07 -3.30
C LEU A 70 -12.40 -4.10 -4.21
N LEU A 71 -12.32 -3.82 -5.52
CA LEU A 71 -11.60 -4.68 -6.46
C LEU A 71 -10.11 -4.78 -6.13
N HIS A 72 -9.49 -3.68 -5.71
CA HIS A 72 -8.11 -3.68 -5.24
C HIS A 72 -7.93 -4.58 -4.01
N HIS A 73 -8.80 -4.48 -3.00
CA HIS A 73 -8.72 -5.35 -1.80
C HIS A 73 -8.92 -6.83 -2.14
N VAL A 74 -9.91 -7.16 -2.99
CA VAL A 74 -10.13 -8.54 -3.46
C VAL A 74 -8.92 -9.05 -4.26
N GLY A 75 -8.33 -8.20 -5.09
CA GLY A 75 -7.11 -8.53 -5.83
C GLY A 75 -5.92 -8.75 -4.89
N MET A 76 -5.72 -7.89 -3.89
CA MET A 76 -4.64 -8.03 -2.90
C MET A 76 -4.79 -9.31 -2.10
N PHE A 77 -6.02 -9.64 -1.68
CA PHE A 77 -6.31 -10.91 -1.02
C PHE A 77 -5.99 -12.11 -1.93
N SER A 78 -6.36 -12.04 -3.21
CA SER A 78 -6.08 -13.11 -4.18
C SER A 78 -4.57 -13.32 -4.39
N VAL A 79 -3.81 -12.23 -4.48
CA VAL A 79 -2.34 -12.28 -4.52
C VAL A 79 -1.78 -12.89 -3.23
N ALA A 80 -2.25 -12.44 -2.07
CA ALA A 80 -1.81 -12.95 -0.79
C ALA A 80 -2.12 -14.46 -0.61
N ALA A 81 -3.28 -14.91 -1.06
CA ALA A 81 -3.67 -16.32 -1.04
C ALA A 81 -2.75 -17.18 -1.91
N VAL A 82 -2.36 -16.70 -3.09
CA VAL A 82 -1.40 -17.40 -3.96
C VAL A 82 0.01 -17.38 -3.35
N MET A 83 0.47 -16.24 -2.85
CA MET A 83 1.81 -16.09 -2.26
C MET A 83 1.98 -16.84 -0.93
N SER A 84 0.91 -16.98 -0.14
CA SER A 84 0.91 -17.80 1.09
C SER A 84 0.86 -19.30 0.82
N GLY A 85 0.69 -19.72 -0.44
CA GLY A 85 0.66 -21.12 -0.81
C GLY A 85 -0.68 -21.83 -0.59
N MET A 86 -1.79 -21.10 -0.41
CA MET A 86 -3.13 -21.71 -0.26
C MET A 86 -3.50 -22.60 -1.44
N VAL A 87 -2.97 -22.30 -2.64
CA VAL A 87 -3.19 -23.07 -3.88
C VAL A 87 -1.96 -23.88 -4.31
N SER A 88 -0.94 -23.96 -3.46
CA SER A 88 0.38 -24.53 -3.79
C SER A 88 0.84 -25.54 -2.75
N ASN A 89 -0.10 -26.27 -2.14
CA ASN A 89 0.14 -27.24 -1.07
C ASN A 89 0.96 -26.69 0.11
N GLY A 90 0.70 -25.42 0.49
CA GLY A 90 1.41 -24.74 1.57
C GLY A 90 2.81 -24.23 1.19
N ARG A 91 3.22 -24.35 -0.08
CA ARG A 91 4.47 -23.76 -0.57
C ARG A 91 4.26 -22.28 -0.86
N MET A 92 4.89 -21.42 -0.06
CA MET A 92 4.88 -19.99 -0.27
C MET A 92 5.59 -19.61 -1.58
N ILE A 93 5.14 -18.53 -2.20
CA ILE A 93 5.68 -17.99 -3.46
C ILE A 93 6.02 -16.52 -3.25
N GLY A 94 7.20 -16.12 -3.71
CA GLY A 94 7.65 -14.73 -3.63
C GLY A 94 8.16 -14.35 -2.25
N TYR A 95 8.74 -15.30 -1.50
CA TYR A 95 9.17 -15.12 -0.12
C TYR A 95 9.95 -13.82 0.14
N TYR A 96 10.94 -13.50 -0.70
CA TYR A 96 11.71 -12.25 -0.58
C TYR A 96 10.87 -10.98 -0.80
N TYR A 97 9.85 -11.07 -1.64
CA TYR A 97 9.04 -9.94 -2.08
C TYR A 97 7.81 -9.68 -1.21
N VAL A 98 7.37 -10.66 -0.41
CA VAL A 98 6.21 -10.51 0.47
C VAL A 98 6.37 -9.34 1.45
N PRO A 99 7.50 -9.18 2.18
CA PRO A 99 7.65 -8.07 3.13
C PRO A 99 7.62 -6.71 2.45
N PHE A 100 8.08 -6.64 1.20
CA PHE A 100 7.99 -5.44 0.39
C PHE A 100 6.52 -5.10 0.07
N TYR A 101 5.79 -6.03 -0.54
CA TYR A 101 4.43 -5.77 -1.04
C TYR A 101 3.36 -5.69 0.06
N PHE A 102 3.53 -6.37 1.19
CA PHE A 102 2.55 -6.36 2.29
C PHE A 102 3.01 -5.56 3.52
N GLY A 103 4.21 -4.98 3.49
CA GLY A 103 4.79 -4.24 4.61
C GLY A 103 5.40 -2.90 4.22
N VAL A 104 6.50 -2.90 3.46
CA VAL A 104 7.24 -1.67 3.10
C VAL A 104 6.34 -0.64 2.43
N ILE A 105 5.56 -1.07 1.42
CA ILE A 105 4.68 -0.16 0.69
C ILE A 105 3.49 0.33 1.51
N GLU A 106 3.18 -0.31 2.64
CA GLU A 106 2.14 0.13 3.59
C GLU A 106 2.61 1.28 4.50
N THR A 107 3.87 1.68 4.43
CA THR A 107 4.40 2.82 5.21
C THR A 107 3.61 4.10 4.91
N SER A 108 3.20 4.33 3.65
CA SER A 108 2.36 5.48 3.32
C SER A 108 0.99 5.42 4.00
N SER A 109 0.44 4.22 4.19
CA SER A 109 -0.87 4.01 4.83
C SER A 109 -0.87 4.41 6.31
N VAL A 110 0.30 4.43 6.97
CA VAL A 110 0.42 4.93 8.35
C VAL A 110 0.02 6.41 8.41
N PHE A 111 0.55 7.22 7.50
CA PHE A 111 0.20 8.65 7.43
C PHE A 111 -1.26 8.84 7.01
N LEU A 112 -1.74 8.06 6.04
CA LEU A 112 -3.14 8.11 5.61
C LEU A 112 -4.11 7.81 6.75
N SER A 113 -3.81 6.81 7.57
CA SER A 113 -4.65 6.43 8.72
C SER A 113 -4.83 7.61 9.69
N VAL A 114 -3.79 8.41 9.91
CA VAL A 114 -3.87 9.62 10.74
C VAL A 114 -4.70 10.70 10.05
N VAL A 115 -4.51 10.89 8.73
CA VAL A 115 -5.28 11.87 7.95
C VAL A 115 -6.77 11.57 7.99
N ASP A 116 -7.13 10.30 7.83
CA ASP A 116 -8.53 9.85 7.80
C ASP A 116 -9.19 9.96 9.16
N GLN A 117 -8.48 9.62 10.24
CA GLN A 117 -9.02 9.71 11.60
C GLN A 117 -9.34 11.16 11.99
N PHE A 118 -8.45 12.10 11.65
CA PHE A 118 -8.61 13.52 11.99
C PHE A 118 -9.19 14.35 10.84
N HIS A 119 -9.86 13.71 9.88
CA HIS A 119 -10.42 14.41 8.74
C HIS A 119 -11.55 15.37 9.20
N PRO A 120 -11.56 16.66 8.78
CA PRO A 120 -12.55 17.65 9.24
C PRO A 120 -14.02 17.29 8.94
N LYS A 121 -14.27 16.34 8.04
CA LYS A 121 -15.62 15.85 7.70
C LYS A 121 -16.19 14.83 8.69
N ARG A 122 -15.39 14.29 9.61
CA ARG A 122 -15.90 13.39 10.66
C ARG A 122 -16.52 14.23 11.78
N VAL A 123 -17.85 14.36 11.73
CA VAL A 123 -18.64 15.22 12.62
C VAL A 123 -18.50 14.80 14.08
N GLU A 124 -18.39 13.51 14.38
CA GLU A 124 -18.33 13.00 15.77
C GLU A 124 -17.07 13.44 16.54
N TRP A 125 -15.89 13.45 15.91
CA TRP A 125 -14.68 13.94 16.56
C TRP A 125 -14.74 15.46 16.74
N TYR A 126 -15.29 16.14 15.72
CA TYR A 126 -15.46 17.58 15.74
C TYR A 126 -16.41 17.96 16.88
N ASP A 127 -17.56 17.30 16.98
CA ASP A 127 -18.54 17.51 18.03
C ASP A 127 -17.97 17.14 19.41
N TRP A 128 -17.24 16.03 19.56
CA TRP A 128 -16.54 15.70 20.82
C TRP A 128 -15.60 16.81 21.29
N LEU A 129 -14.84 17.43 20.36
CA LEU A 129 -13.96 18.55 20.67
C LEU A 129 -14.72 19.81 21.12
N HIS A 130 -15.99 19.94 20.72
CA HIS A 130 -16.83 21.11 21.02
C HIS A 130 -17.79 20.87 22.20
N CYS A 131 -18.09 19.61 22.57
CA CYS A 131 -19.16 19.25 23.51
C CYS A 131 -18.81 19.22 25.01
N ASN A 132 -17.55 19.37 25.43
CA ASN A 132 -17.20 19.35 26.87
C ASN A 132 -16.83 20.74 27.40
N GLY A 133 -17.23 21.08 28.63
CA GLY A 133 -17.05 22.39 29.30
C GLY A 133 -15.61 22.81 29.62
N GLU A 134 -14.63 22.39 28.82
CA GLU A 134 -13.23 22.81 28.89
C GLU A 134 -13.04 24.24 28.40
N ASP A 135 -12.00 24.90 28.94
CA ASP A 135 -11.61 26.27 28.63
C ASP A 135 -11.42 26.46 27.11
N GLU A 136 -12.10 27.44 26.52
CA GLU A 136 -12.08 27.77 25.08
C GLU A 136 -10.65 27.91 24.53
N LYS A 137 -9.70 28.36 25.37
CA LYS A 137 -8.28 28.45 24.99
C LYS A 137 -7.63 27.09 24.76
N GLU A 138 -7.96 26.08 25.55
CA GLU A 138 -7.38 24.74 25.45
C GLU A 138 -7.91 24.02 24.21
N LYS A 139 -9.22 24.10 23.96
CA LYS A 139 -9.84 23.63 22.71
C LYS A 139 -9.22 24.25 21.47
N SER A 140 -9.00 25.57 21.49
CA SER A 140 -8.37 26.29 20.37
C SER A 140 -6.92 25.85 20.11
N ARG A 141 -6.17 25.48 21.16
CA ARG A 141 -4.81 24.93 21.03
C ARG A 141 -4.84 23.52 20.47
N MET A 142 -5.67 22.64 21.03
CA MET A 142 -5.78 21.25 20.58
C MET A 142 -6.25 21.16 19.14
N LYS A 143 -7.24 21.99 18.73
CA LYS A 143 -7.68 22.11 17.33
C LYS A 143 -6.53 22.51 16.40
N ARG A 144 -5.72 23.49 16.78
CA ARG A 144 -4.55 23.93 15.99
C ARG A 144 -3.50 22.83 15.86
N LEU A 145 -3.20 22.12 16.95
CA LEU A 145 -2.26 21.00 16.94
C LEU A 145 -2.76 19.87 16.04
N LEU A 146 -4.02 19.46 16.16
CA LEU A 146 -4.59 18.38 15.36
C LEU A 146 -4.67 18.72 13.88
N LEU A 147 -5.05 19.95 13.53
CA LEU A 147 -5.00 20.43 12.15
C LEU A 147 -3.56 20.46 11.61
N GLY A 148 -2.60 20.92 12.42
CA GLY A 148 -1.18 20.88 12.07
C GLY A 148 -0.68 19.46 11.83
N CYS A 149 -0.99 18.53 12.73
CA CYS A 149 -0.66 17.11 12.58
C CYS A 149 -1.30 16.51 11.32
N ASN A 150 -2.56 16.83 11.03
CA ASN A 150 -3.26 16.34 9.84
C ASN A 150 -2.57 16.84 8.56
N GLU A 151 -2.20 18.12 8.49
CA GLU A 151 -1.48 18.68 7.34
C GLU A 151 -0.08 18.05 7.15
N VAL A 152 0.67 17.88 8.24
CA VAL A 152 1.97 17.18 8.19
C VAL A 152 1.78 15.74 7.72
N CYS A 153 0.78 15.03 8.21
CA CYS A 153 0.49 13.66 7.77
C CYS A 153 -0.01 13.60 6.32
N ARG A 154 -0.76 14.59 5.82
CA ARG A 154 -1.13 14.69 4.40
C ARG A 154 0.10 14.83 3.51
N MET A 155 1.03 15.70 3.89
CA MET A 155 2.29 15.87 3.17
C MET A 155 3.13 14.59 3.24
N GLY A 156 3.25 13.99 4.43
CA GLY A 156 3.95 12.73 4.67
C GLY A 156 3.38 11.58 3.84
N PHE A 157 2.05 11.45 3.80
CA PHE A 157 1.34 10.50 2.94
C PHE A 157 1.66 10.74 1.48
N ALA A 158 1.50 11.97 0.98
CA ALA A 158 1.69 12.25 -0.44
C ALA A 158 3.11 11.94 -0.92
N ILE A 159 4.13 12.36 -0.14
CA ILE A 159 5.53 12.10 -0.46
C ILE A 159 5.83 10.60 -0.40
N SER A 160 5.49 9.95 0.71
CA SER A 160 5.77 8.51 0.88
C SER A 160 5.00 7.64 -0.13
N PHE A 161 3.77 8.00 -0.48
CA PHE A 161 2.98 7.31 -1.50
C PHE A 161 3.67 7.39 -2.86
N ILE A 162 4.07 8.59 -3.30
CA ILE A 162 4.73 8.76 -4.60
C ILE A 162 6.04 7.96 -4.63
N VAL A 163 6.86 8.05 -3.59
CA VAL A 163 8.15 7.36 -3.53
C VAL A 163 7.96 5.84 -3.47
N LEU A 164 7.20 5.33 -2.50
CA LEU A 164 7.11 3.90 -2.23
C LEU A 164 6.16 3.17 -3.19
N ARG A 165 4.99 3.74 -3.47
CA ARG A 165 3.98 3.09 -4.33
C ARG A 165 4.01 3.58 -5.76
N GLY A 166 4.25 4.88 -5.97
CA GLY A 166 4.28 5.47 -7.31
C GLY A 166 5.52 5.10 -8.11
N VAL A 167 6.68 4.97 -7.45
CA VAL A 167 7.97 4.73 -8.11
C VAL A 167 8.57 3.39 -7.70
N TYR A 168 8.75 3.15 -6.40
CA TYR A 168 9.49 1.98 -5.93
C TYR A 168 8.73 0.67 -6.19
N PHE A 169 7.41 0.64 -6.02
CA PHE A 169 6.59 -0.54 -6.33
C PHE A 169 6.68 -0.96 -7.81
N PRO A 170 6.43 -0.09 -8.81
CA PRO A 170 6.61 -0.46 -10.21
C PRO A 170 8.05 -0.86 -10.52
N TYR A 171 9.04 -0.16 -9.96
CA TYR A 171 10.44 -0.49 -10.15
C TYR A 171 10.75 -1.92 -9.69
N THR A 172 10.40 -2.27 -8.45
CA THR A 172 10.61 -3.62 -7.91
C THR A 172 9.82 -4.67 -8.69
N SER A 173 8.60 -4.34 -9.15
CA SER A 173 7.77 -5.26 -9.91
C SER A 173 8.37 -5.59 -11.28
N PHE A 174 8.72 -4.58 -12.07
CA PHE A 174 9.16 -4.77 -13.46
C PHE A 174 10.64 -5.15 -13.59
N PHE A 175 11.50 -4.68 -12.69
CA PHE A 175 12.95 -4.92 -12.80
C PHE A 175 13.46 -6.09 -11.96
N HIS A 176 12.67 -6.57 -10.99
CA HIS A 176 13.09 -7.65 -10.10
C HIS A 176 12.10 -8.81 -10.07
N CYS A 177 10.87 -8.58 -9.58
CA CYS A 177 9.94 -9.66 -9.30
C CYS A 177 9.42 -10.38 -10.56
N ILE A 178 8.95 -9.63 -11.57
CA ILE A 178 8.48 -10.22 -12.84
C ILE A 178 9.59 -11.00 -13.56
N PRO A 179 10.82 -10.46 -13.74
CA PRO A 179 11.93 -11.21 -14.31
C PRO A 179 12.26 -12.50 -13.56
N ASP A 180 12.21 -12.48 -12.22
CA ASP A 180 12.44 -13.68 -11.42
C ASP A 180 11.35 -14.73 -11.63
N ILE A 181 10.07 -14.33 -11.59
CA ILE A 181 8.94 -15.25 -11.86
C ILE A 181 9.09 -15.83 -13.25
N TRP A 182 9.40 -14.98 -14.24
CA TRP A 182 9.56 -15.42 -15.62
C TRP A 182 10.69 -16.44 -15.77
N ARG A 183 11.84 -16.18 -15.15
CA ARG A 183 13.00 -17.07 -15.20
C ARG A 183 12.69 -18.42 -14.58
N VAL A 184 12.15 -18.45 -13.36
CA VAL A 184 11.91 -19.69 -12.63
C VAL A 184 10.77 -20.52 -13.24
N TYR A 185 9.66 -19.87 -13.65
CA TYR A 185 8.52 -20.59 -14.23
C TYR A 185 8.77 -21.04 -15.67
N TYR A 186 9.35 -20.19 -16.53
CA TYR A 186 9.31 -20.42 -17.98
C TYR A 186 10.66 -20.72 -18.61
N VAL A 187 11.74 -20.14 -18.09
CA VAL A 187 13.09 -20.35 -18.64
C VAL A 187 13.73 -21.60 -18.04
N GLU A 188 13.86 -21.63 -16.71
CA GLU A 188 14.52 -22.72 -15.98
C GLU A 188 13.55 -23.87 -15.67
N LYS A 189 12.26 -23.57 -15.55
CA LYS A 189 11.20 -24.53 -15.22
C LYS A 189 11.52 -25.31 -13.93
N THR A 190 12.11 -24.63 -12.96
CA THR A 190 12.53 -25.17 -11.66
C THR A 190 11.43 -25.07 -10.61
N VAL A 191 10.17 -24.87 -11.03
CA VAL A 191 9.01 -24.72 -10.14
C VAL A 191 8.87 -25.97 -9.25
N PRO A 192 8.77 -25.80 -7.91
CA PRO A 192 8.64 -26.93 -7.00
C PRO A 192 7.37 -27.75 -7.26
N GLU A 193 7.44 -29.07 -7.08
CA GLU A 193 6.27 -29.96 -7.17
C GLU A 193 5.08 -29.47 -6.33
N GLY A 194 3.86 -29.53 -6.88
CA GLY A 194 2.65 -29.06 -6.19
C GLY A 194 2.38 -27.56 -6.30
N VAL A 195 3.28 -26.77 -6.91
CA VAL A 195 3.01 -25.37 -7.28
C VAL A 195 2.46 -25.33 -8.72
N PRO A 196 1.19 -24.92 -8.95
CA PRO A 196 0.63 -24.90 -10.29
C PRO A 196 1.26 -23.84 -11.18
N MET A 197 1.54 -24.15 -12.45
CA MET A 197 2.14 -23.22 -13.42
C MET A 197 1.32 -21.94 -13.66
N TRP A 198 0.00 -21.98 -13.45
CA TRP A 198 -0.86 -20.80 -13.62
C TRP A 198 -0.57 -19.71 -12.59
N THR A 199 -0.02 -20.06 -11.43
CA THR A 199 0.30 -19.09 -10.37
C THR A 199 1.34 -18.08 -10.84
N GLY A 200 2.34 -18.50 -11.63
CA GLY A 200 3.30 -17.58 -12.26
C GLY A 200 2.65 -16.56 -13.19
N TYR A 201 1.73 -17.01 -14.07
CA TYR A 201 1.01 -16.11 -14.98
C TYR A 201 0.12 -15.14 -14.22
N PHE A 202 -0.59 -15.65 -13.22
CA PHE A 202 -1.45 -14.86 -12.34
C PHE A 202 -0.66 -13.78 -11.61
N LEU A 203 0.48 -14.12 -10.99
CA LEU A 203 1.30 -13.18 -10.25
C LEU A 203 1.90 -12.11 -11.17
N ILE A 204 2.37 -12.47 -12.37
CA ILE A 204 2.85 -11.48 -13.36
C ILE A 204 1.72 -10.52 -13.74
N LEU A 205 0.55 -11.04 -14.08
CA LEU A 205 -0.61 -10.21 -14.44
C LEU A 205 -1.01 -9.27 -13.29
N ALA A 206 -1.08 -9.80 -12.07
CA ALA A 206 -1.41 -9.03 -10.88
C ALA A 206 -0.38 -7.91 -10.64
N LEU A 207 0.93 -8.20 -10.71
CA LEU A 207 1.99 -7.21 -10.53
C LEU A 207 1.91 -6.08 -11.56
N VAL A 208 1.59 -6.39 -12.82
CA VAL A 208 1.37 -5.38 -13.87
C VAL A 208 0.15 -4.52 -13.54
N LEU A 209 -0.98 -5.15 -13.21
CA LEU A 209 -2.22 -4.43 -12.91
C LEU A 209 -2.08 -3.54 -11.68
N PHE A 210 -1.50 -4.05 -10.59
CA PHE A 210 -1.24 -3.27 -9.38
C PHE A 210 -0.22 -2.15 -9.64
N SER A 211 0.83 -2.39 -10.42
CA SER A 211 1.80 -1.32 -10.77
C SER A 211 1.13 -0.18 -11.52
N CYS A 212 0.25 -0.50 -12.48
CA CYS A 212 -0.54 0.49 -13.20
C CYS A 212 -1.50 1.25 -12.28
N LEU A 213 -2.19 0.54 -11.39
CA LEU A 213 -3.12 1.13 -10.43
C LEU A 213 -2.42 2.06 -9.43
N GLN A 214 -1.29 1.63 -8.87
CA GLN A 214 -0.48 2.44 -7.96
C GLN A 214 0.10 3.67 -8.67
N SER A 215 0.54 3.54 -9.92
CA SER A 215 1.01 4.67 -10.73
C SER A 215 -0.12 5.66 -11.04
N TYR A 216 -1.33 5.16 -11.34
CA TYR A 216 -2.51 5.99 -11.54
C TYR A 216 -2.85 6.81 -10.29
N TRP A 217 -2.90 6.18 -9.12
CA TRP A 217 -3.12 6.88 -7.86
C TRP A 217 -1.98 7.83 -7.52
N GLY A 218 -0.73 7.45 -7.79
CA GLY A 218 0.44 8.30 -7.61
C GLY A 218 0.36 9.57 -8.45
N PHE A 219 -0.13 9.46 -9.69
CA PHE A 219 -0.42 10.60 -10.55
C PHE A 219 -1.52 11.50 -9.97
N LEU A 220 -2.61 10.94 -9.44
CA LEU A 220 -3.68 11.72 -8.81
C LEU A 220 -3.17 12.48 -7.57
N VAL A 221 -2.41 11.82 -6.71
CA VAL A 221 -1.77 12.44 -5.54
C VAL A 221 -0.80 13.53 -5.97
N GLY A 222 0.05 13.27 -6.98
CA GLY A 222 0.96 14.26 -7.53
C GLY A 222 0.26 15.50 -8.09
N ARG A 223 -0.92 15.34 -8.72
CA ARG A 223 -1.75 16.47 -9.15
C ARG A 223 -2.27 17.29 -7.96
N GLN A 224 -2.69 16.63 -6.88
CA GLN A 224 -3.15 17.32 -5.67
C GLN A 224 -2.00 18.09 -5.01
N VAL A 225 -0.81 17.50 -4.91
CA VAL A 225 0.40 18.18 -4.40
C VAL A 225 0.75 19.37 -5.28
N LYS A 226 0.76 19.21 -6.61
CA LYS A 226 1.03 20.32 -7.54
C LYS A 226 0.02 21.46 -7.35
N LYS A 227 -1.26 21.13 -7.20
CA LYS A 227 -2.32 22.11 -6.98
C LYS A 227 -2.14 22.86 -5.65
N ALA A 228 -1.72 22.16 -4.59
CA ALA A 228 -1.45 22.76 -3.29
C ALA A 228 -0.24 23.70 -3.33
N LEU A 229 0.84 23.33 -4.04
CA LEU A 229 2.08 24.10 -4.09
C LEU A 229 2.05 25.28 -5.07
N PHE A 230 1.48 25.10 -6.26
CA PHE A 230 1.54 26.10 -7.33
C PHE A 230 0.24 26.89 -7.52
N GLY A 231 -0.83 26.51 -6.80
CA GLY A 231 -2.15 27.08 -6.96
C GLY A 231 -2.86 26.63 -8.24
N ASP A 232 -4.17 26.82 -8.28
CA ASP A 232 -5.05 26.29 -9.33
C ASP A 232 -4.96 27.14 -10.62
N ASP A 233 -4.08 26.75 -11.55
CA ASP A 233 -3.96 27.40 -12.86
C ASP A 233 -5.28 27.39 -13.65
N ASP A 234 -6.12 26.37 -13.42
CA ASP A 234 -7.45 26.25 -14.04
C ASP A 234 -8.44 27.29 -13.51
N ALA A 235 -8.36 27.66 -12.22
CA ALA A 235 -9.16 28.75 -11.66
C ALA A 235 -8.74 30.11 -12.22
N LYS A 236 -7.44 30.32 -12.47
CA LYS A 236 -6.92 31.51 -13.16
C LYS A 236 -7.38 31.58 -14.62
N LYS A 237 -7.37 30.45 -15.35
CA LYS A 237 -7.87 30.38 -16.74
C LYS A 237 -9.38 30.63 -16.85
N LYS A 238 -10.19 30.09 -15.93
CA LYS A 238 -11.65 30.30 -15.91
C LYS A 238 -11.99 31.78 -15.66
N LYS A 239 -11.36 32.40 -14.65
CA LYS A 239 -11.49 33.86 -14.40
C LYS A 239 -11.05 34.73 -15.58
N LYS A 240 -10.04 34.30 -16.35
CA LYS A 240 -9.56 35.06 -17.53
C LYS A 240 -10.51 34.93 -18.74
N LYS A 241 -11.25 33.83 -18.86
CA LYS A 241 -12.28 33.62 -19.88
C LYS A 241 -13.55 34.42 -19.58
N ASP A 242 -13.97 34.48 -18.33
CA ASP A 242 -15.15 35.24 -17.92
C ASP A 242 -14.93 36.75 -18.02
N LYS A 243 -13.71 37.24 -17.73
CA LYS A 243 -13.32 38.64 -17.96
C LYS A 243 -13.21 39.07 -19.43
N LYS A 244 -13.17 38.13 -20.38
CA LYS A 244 -13.16 38.43 -21.82
C LYS A 244 -14.57 38.43 -22.44
N LYS A 245 -15.59 38.09 -21.66
CA LYS A 245 -17.00 38.07 -22.07
C LYS A 245 -17.80 39.28 -21.57
N VAL A 246 -17.14 40.21 -20.88
CA VAL A 246 -17.66 41.53 -20.47
C VAL A 246 -16.92 42.57 -21.29
#